data_AF-A0A7C4IDH6-F1
#
_entry.id   AF-A0A7C4IDH6-F1
#
_cell.length_a   1.000
_cell.length_b   1.000
_cell.length_c   1.000
_cell.angle_alpha   90.00
_cell.angle_beta   90.00
_cell.angle_gamma   90.00
#
_symmetry.space_group_name_H-M   'P 1'
#
loop_
_entity.id
_entity.type
_entity.pdbx_description
1 polymer ?
#
loop_
_entity_poly.entity_id
_entity_poly.type
_entity_poly.pdbx_seq_one_letter_code
_entity_poly.pdbx_strand_id
1 'polypeptide(L)' 'MPFRHFGLEEGILRAIGNAGYARPTPVQAAAIPKILRGHDLIGIAQTGTGKTAAFVLPMLHRLSASSATAAS' A
#
# COMPACT_ATOMS: atom_id res chain seq x y z
N MET A 1 11.78 -6.33 4.96
CA MET A 1 10.43 -6.94 4.84
C MET A 1 9.87 -6.62 3.46
N PRO A 2 9.60 -7.60 2.57
CA PRO A 2 8.98 -7.35 1.26
C PRO A 2 7.48 -7.05 1.37
N PHE A 3 6.92 -6.38 0.35
CA PHE A 3 5.52 -5.90 0.30
C PHE A 3 4.47 -6.98 0.61
N ARG A 4 4.71 -8.24 0.23
CA ARG A 4 3.82 -9.37 0.50
C ARG A 4 3.47 -9.57 1.99
N HIS A 5 4.29 -9.06 2.91
CA HIS A 5 4.00 -9.18 4.34
C HIS A 5 2.98 -8.16 4.86
N PHE A 6 2.54 -7.20 4.03
CA PHE A 6 1.54 -6.22 4.44
C PHE A 6 0.09 -6.72 4.28
N GLY A 7 -0.13 -7.90 3.69
CA GLY A 7 -1.48 -8.41 3.42
C GLY A 7 -2.22 -7.63 2.32
N LEU A 8 -1.48 -7.07 1.36
CA LEU A 8 -2.06 -6.42 0.19
C LEU A 8 -2.69 -7.46 -0.74
N GLU A 9 -3.66 -7.00 -1.52
CA GLU A 9 -4.33 -7.81 -2.54
C GLU A 9 -3.34 -8.31 -3.60
N GLU A 10 -3.59 -9.51 -4.12
CA GLU A 10 -2.62 -10.22 -4.97
C GLU A 10 -2.39 -9.47 -6.30
N GLY A 11 -3.44 -8.85 -6.85
CA GLY A 11 -3.33 -7.99 -8.04
C GLY A 11 -2.39 -6.80 -7.82
N ILE A 12 -2.39 -6.24 -6.61
CA ILE A 12 -1.51 -5.12 -6.23
C ILE A 12 -0.07 -5.62 -6.07
N LEU A 13 0.14 -6.78 -5.44
CA LEU A 13 1.48 -7.37 -5.32
C LEU A 13 2.13 -7.64 -6.68
N ARG A 14 1.35 -8.16 -7.65
CA ARG A 14 1.81 -8.30 -9.04
C ARG A 14 2.16 -6.96 -9.68
N ALA A 15 1.30 -5.95 -9.53
CA ALA A 15 1.55 -4.61 -10.09
C ALA A 15 2.81 -3.96 -9.50
N ILE A 16 3.04 -4.10 -8.19
CA ILE A 16 4.26 -3.66 -7.50
C ILE A 16 5.50 -4.33 -8.13
N GLY A 17 5.44 -5.66 -8.34
CA GLY A 17 6.52 -6.41 -9.00
C GLY A 17 6.80 -5.90 -10.42
N ASN A 18 5.76 -5.75 -11.24
CA ASN A 18 5.87 -5.26 -12.62
C ASN A 18 6.39 -3.82 -12.70
N ALA A 19 6.08 -2.98 -11.71
CA ALA A 19 6.61 -1.62 -11.60
C ALA A 19 8.07 -1.57 -11.12
N GLY A 20 8.68 -2.72 -10.80
CA GLY A 20 10.08 -2.81 -10.35
C GLY A 20 10.30 -2.47 -8.87
N TYR A 21 9.25 -2.49 -8.05
CA TYR A 21 9.35 -2.11 -6.64
C TYR A 21 9.89 -3.30 -5.82
N ALA A 22 11.20 -3.34 -5.61
CA ALA A 22 11.85 -4.47 -4.95
C ALA A 22 11.57 -4.56 -3.44
N ARG A 23 11.62 -3.43 -2.72
CA ARG A 23 11.43 -3.36 -1.26
C ARG A 23 10.71 -2.07 -0.88
N PRO A 24 9.85 -2.09 0.15
CA PRO A 24 9.24 -0.88 0.66
C PRO A 24 10.29 0.06 1.26
N THR A 25 10.13 1.35 1.04
CA THR A 25 10.94 2.38 1.71
C THR A 25 10.57 2.46 3.21
N PRO A 26 11.40 3.07 4.07
CA PRO A 26 11.09 3.19 5.49
C PRO A 26 9.74 3.84 5.79
N VAL A 27 9.37 4.90 5.05
CA VAL A 27 8.05 5.56 5.23
C VAL A 27 6.89 4.66 4.79
N GLN A 28 7.07 3.87 3.73
CA GLN A 28 6.06 2.90 3.29
C GLN A 28 5.87 1.78 4.31
N ALA A 29 6.97 1.20 4.80
CA ALA A 29 6.92 0.13 5.80
C ALA A 29 6.28 0.59 7.12
N ALA A 30 6.47 1.85 7.51
CA ALA A 30 5.86 2.42 8.70
C ALA A 30 4.37 2.80 8.51
N ALA A 31 3.98 3.26 7.32
CA ALA A 31 2.66 3.79 7.06
C ALA A 31 1.65 2.74 6.57
N ILE A 32 2.04 1.86 5.63
CA ILE A 32 1.11 0.93 4.96
C ILE A 32 0.32 0.09 5.97
N PRO A 33 0.94 -0.59 6.96
CA PRO A 33 0.19 -1.40 7.92
C PRO A 33 -0.79 -0.57 8.78
N LYS A 34 -0.45 0.68 9.10
CA LYS A 34 -1.32 1.56 9.89
C LYS A 34 -2.54 1.99 9.08
N ILE A 35 -2.32 2.38 7.83
CA ILE A 35 -3.39 2.82 6.93
C ILE A 35 -4.34 1.65 6.64
N LEU A 36 -3.82 0.44 6.37
CA LEU A 36 -4.65 -0.75 6.16
C LEU A 36 -5.59 -1.01 7.34
N ARG A 37 -5.11 -0.84 8.58
CA ARG A 37 -5.92 -0.97 9.81
C ARG A 37 -6.94 0.15 10.06
N GLY A 38 -6.99 1.19 9.22
CA GLY A 38 -7.98 2.27 9.39
C GLY A 38 -7.51 3.42 10.26
N HIS A 39 -6.21 3.50 10.57
CA HIS A 39 -5.69 4.65 11.31
C HIS A 39 -5.45 5.83 10.38
N ASP A 40 -5.83 7.01 10.85
CA ASP A 40 -5.40 8.28 10.27
C ASP A 40 -3.92 8.51 10.55
N LEU A 41 -3.21 9.11 9.59
CA LEU A 41 -1.76 9.27 9.67
C LEU A 41 -1.30 10.57 9.00
N ILE A 42 -0.44 11.30 9.70
CA ILE A 42 0.36 12.39 9.11
C ILE A 42 1.77 11.85 8.85
N GLY A 43 2.19 11.85 7.59
CA GLY A 43 3.51 11.38 7.17
C GLY A 43 4.45 12.53 6.82
N ILE A 44 5.44 12.81 7.66
CA ILE A 44 6.47 13.82 7.40
C ILE A 44 7.73 13.11 6.87
N ALA A 45 8.04 13.30 5.59
CA ALA A 45 9.27 12.83 4.99
C ALA A 45 9.64 13.69 3.77
N GLN A 46 10.91 13.69 3.37
CA GLN A 46 11.37 14.42 2.18
C GLN A 46 10.74 13.88 0.88
N THR A 47 10.73 14.68 -0.19
CA THR A 47 10.29 14.25 -1.53
C THR A 47 11.18 13.12 -2.05
N GLY A 48 10.62 12.22 -2.86
CA GLY A 48 11.36 11.05 -3.38
C GLY A 48 11.44 9.86 -2.41
N THR A 49 10.98 9.98 -1.17
CA THR A 49 11.00 8.88 -0.18
C THR A 49 9.89 7.84 -0.34
N GLY A 50 9.00 8.01 -1.32
CA GLY A 50 7.93 7.05 -1.62
C GLY A 50 6.63 7.25 -0.83
N LYS A 51 6.39 8.44 -0.27
CA LYS A 51 5.13 8.80 0.43
C LYS A 51 3.88 8.53 -0.40
N THR A 52 3.88 8.87 -1.70
CA THR A 52 2.72 8.65 -2.57
C THR A 52 2.28 7.19 -2.58
N ALA A 53 3.20 6.26 -2.85
CA ALA A 53 2.90 4.83 -2.81
C ALA A 53 2.53 4.34 -1.40
N ALA A 54 3.03 4.98 -0.33
CA ALA A 54 2.67 4.64 1.04
C ALA A 54 1.17 4.82 1.33
N PHE A 55 0.51 5.79 0.68
CA PHE A 55 -0.94 6.01 0.78
C PHE A 55 -1.73 5.34 -0.35
N VAL A 56 -1.23 5.36 -1.58
CA VAL A 56 -1.96 4.84 -2.74
C VAL A 56 -2.14 3.33 -2.69
N LEU A 57 -1.11 2.57 -2.31
CA LEU A 57 -1.20 1.10 -2.25
C LEU A 57 -2.30 0.61 -1.30
N PRO A 58 -2.40 1.09 -0.04
CA PRO A 58 -3.50 0.70 0.84
C PRO A 58 -4.86 1.27 0.41
N MET A 59 -4.92 2.42 -0.28
CA MET A 59 -6.18 2.91 -0.87
C MET A 59 -6.69 1.98 -1.98
N LEU A 60 -5.82 1.59 -2.91
CA LEU A 60 -6.17 0.65 -3.98
C LEU A 60 -6.65 -0.69 -3.42
N HIS A 61 -6.00 -1.20 -2.36
CA HIS A 61 -6.41 -2.44 -1.70
C HIS A 61 -7.84 -2.36 -1.14
N ARG A 62 -8.22 -1.21 -0.56
CA ARG A 62 -9.59 -1.00 -0.06
C ARG A 62 -10.61 -0.93 -1.19
N LEU A 63 -10.26 -0.25 -2.28
CA LEU A 63 -11.13 -0.13 -3.44
C LEU A 63 -11.36 -1.49 -4.11
N SER A 64 -10.33 -2.33 -4.23
CA SER A 64 -10.48 -3.68 -4.77
C SER A 64 -11.33 -4.59 -3.88
N ALA A 65 -11.24 -4.43 -2.56
CA ALA A 65 -12.11 -5.16 -1.63
C ALA A 65 -13.57 -4.69 -1.73
N SER A 66 -13.80 -3.38 -1.89
CA SER A 66 -15.16 -2.82 -2.01
C SER A 66 -15.85 -3.17 -3.32
N SER A 67 -15.12 -3.33 -4.42
CA SER A 67 -15.69 -3.71 -5.71
C SER A 67 -16.21 -5.16 -5.74
N ALA A 68 -15.70 -6.04 -4.87
CA ALA A 68 -16.19 -7.41 -4.75
C ALA A 68 -17.61 -7.47 -4.14
N THR A 69 -17.94 -6.53 -3.25
CA THR A 69 -19.25 -6.48 -2.58
C THR A 69 -20.35 -5.88 -3.43
N ALA A 70 -20.02 -5.04 -4.42
CA ALA A 70 -21.01 -4.42 -5.32
C ALA A 70 -21.40 -5.30 -6.53
N ALA A 71 -20.69 -6.41 -6.75
CA ALA A 71 -20.92 -7.35 -7.85
C ALA A 71 -21.58 -8.66 -7.40
N SER A 72 -22.14 -8.71 -6.19
CA SER A 72 -22.87 -9.85 -5.61
C SER A 72 -24.32 -9.50 -5.33
#